data_AF-A0AAU9R1T0-F1
#
_entry.id   AF-A0AAU9R1T0-F1
#
_cell.length_a   1.000
_cell.length_b   1.000
_cell.length_c   1.000
_cell.angle_alpha   90.00
_cell.angle_beta   90.00
_cell.angle_gamma   90.00
#
_symmetry.space_group_name_H-M   'P 1'
#
loop_
_entity.id
_entity.type
_entity.pdbx_description
1 polymer ?
#
loop_
_entity_poly.entity_id
_entity_poly.type
_entity_poly.pdbx_seq_one_letter_code
_entity_poly.pdbx_strand_id
1 'polypeptide(L)'
;MIKDIQTQLDELKAKKNLTGNDRAQIKVLERDLKKALKKESEEKKGNVFATKPTTKANPLPIRFAGNERAGLTTLGNDIKSENMELVIDQLGSEREINETKLVRAAVYLLRQHSHEEIIDAIKQVKLNMIR
;
A
#
# COMPACT_ATOMS: atom_id res chain seq x y z
N MET A 1 5.46 -5.48 37.98
CA MET A 1 4.19 -5.07 37.34
C MET A 1 3.22 -6.23 37.18
N ILE A 2 3.46 -7.26 36.35
CA ILE A 2 2.49 -8.36 36.17
C ILE A 2 2.28 -9.18 37.46
N LYS A 3 3.36 -9.45 38.20
CA LYS A 3 3.29 -10.15 39.49
C LYS A 3 2.47 -9.38 40.53
N ASP A 4 2.57 -8.06 40.55
CA ASP A 4 1.86 -7.19 41.51
C ASP A 4 0.36 -7.10 41.20
N ILE A 5 -0.01 -7.18 39.91
CA ILE A 5 -1.42 -7.21 39.48
C ILE A 5 -2.03 -8.58 39.80
N GLN A 6 -1.24 -9.66 39.72
CA GLN A 6 -1.68 -11.01 40.06
C GLN A 6 -1.95 -11.16 41.56
N THR A 7 -1.07 -10.65 42.43
CA THR A 7 -1.27 -10.71 43.89
C THR A 7 -2.51 -9.94 44.33
N GLN A 8 -2.77 -8.76 43.76
CA GLN A 8 -3.97 -7.97 44.04
C GLN A 8 -5.27 -8.68 43.59
N LEU A 9 -5.22 -9.43 42.50
CA LEU A 9 -6.36 -10.24 42.04
C LEU A 9 -6.66 -11.40 42.98
N ASP A 10 -5.63 -12.08 43.45
CA ASP A 10 -5.77 -13.25 44.33
C ASP A 10 -6.27 -12.83 45.71
N GLU A 11 -5.82 -11.69 46.23
CA GLU A 11 -6.33 -11.08 47.47
C GLU A 11 -7.81 -10.69 47.37
N LEU A 12 -8.23 -10.09 46.25
CA LEU A 12 -9.63 -9.70 46.04
C LEU A 12 -10.56 -10.91 45.82
N LYS A 13 -10.05 -11.99 45.22
CA LYS A 13 -10.79 -13.26 45.05
C LYS A 13 -10.85 -14.09 46.32
N ALA A 14 -9.90 -13.94 47.24
CA ALA A 14 -9.90 -14.60 48.55
C ALA A 14 -10.91 -13.99 49.54
N LYS A 15 -11.46 -12.80 49.27
CA LYS A 15 -12.49 -12.19 50.11
C LYS A 15 -13.81 -12.99 50.04
N LYS A 16 -14.26 -13.49 51.20
CA LYS A 16 -15.48 -14.33 51.34
C LYS A 16 -16.77 -13.67 50.86
N ASN A 17 -16.88 -12.34 50.98
CA ASN A 17 -18.02 -11.56 50.52
C ASN A 17 -17.55 -10.47 49.54
N LEU A 18 -17.83 -10.64 48.26
CA LEU A 18 -17.48 -9.65 47.24
C LEU A 18 -18.57 -8.59 47.11
N THR A 19 -18.19 -7.33 47.33
CA THR A 19 -19.05 -6.17 47.06
C THR A 19 -19.11 -5.87 45.55
N GLY A 20 -20.06 -5.03 45.13
CA GLY A 20 -20.16 -4.58 43.73
C GLY A 20 -18.88 -3.88 43.22
N ASN A 21 -18.20 -3.15 44.10
CA ASN A 21 -16.93 -2.49 43.79
C ASN A 21 -15.78 -3.51 43.63
N ASP A 22 -15.72 -4.54 44.47
CA ASP A 22 -14.70 -5.60 44.35
C ASP A 22 -14.84 -6.35 43.01
N ARG A 23 -16.08 -6.61 42.56
CA ARG A 23 -16.35 -7.26 41.26
C ARG A 23 -15.90 -6.40 40.08
N ALA A 24 -16.11 -5.08 40.16
CA ALA A 24 -15.65 -4.16 39.12
C ALA A 24 -14.11 -4.10 39.07
N GLN A 25 -13.45 -4.07 40.23
CA GLN A 25 -11.98 -4.06 40.33
C GLN A 25 -11.36 -5.35 39.78
N ILE A 26 -11.92 -6.51 40.10
CA ILE A 26 -11.48 -7.80 39.53
C ILE A 26 -11.54 -7.77 38.00
N LYS A 27 -12.63 -7.27 37.42
CA LYS A 27 -12.80 -7.19 35.96
C LYS A 27 -11.80 -6.26 35.28
N VAL A 28 -11.42 -5.17 35.95
CA VAL A 28 -10.40 -4.24 35.46
C VAL A 28 -9.02 -4.88 35.52
N LEU A 29 -8.65 -5.47 36.66
CA LEU A 29 -7.35 -6.13 36.86
C LEU A 29 -7.17 -7.34 35.92
N GLU A 30 -8.23 -8.12 35.66
CA GLU A 30 -8.19 -9.22 34.68
C GLU A 30 -7.97 -8.72 33.26
N ARG A 31 -8.59 -7.58 32.90
CA ARG A 31 -8.39 -6.96 31.59
C ARG A 31 -6.96 -6.44 31.44
N ASP A 32 -6.39 -5.87 32.49
CA ASP A 32 -5.05 -5.31 32.47
C ASP A 32 -3.96 -6.40 32.47
N LEU A 33 -4.16 -7.52 33.18
CA LEU A 33 -3.33 -8.72 33.04
C LEU A 33 -3.36 -9.26 31.61
N LYS A 34 -4.55 -9.37 31.01
CA LYS A 34 -4.70 -9.87 29.63
C LYS A 34 -4.00 -8.96 28.61
N LYS A 35 -3.99 -7.64 28.85
CA LYS A 35 -3.24 -6.68 28.02
C LYS A 35 -1.73 -6.80 28.23
N ALA A 36 -1.28 -6.97 29.47
CA ALA A 36 0.13 -7.11 29.79
C ALA A 36 0.72 -8.42 29.20
N LEU A 37 -0.01 -9.54 29.32
CA LEU A 37 0.39 -10.82 28.72
C LEU A 37 0.39 -10.79 27.18
N LYS A 38 -0.50 -10.01 26.55
CA LYS A 38 -0.48 -9.80 25.10
C LYS A 38 0.73 -8.99 24.63
N LYS A 39 1.18 -8.01 25.41
CA LYS A 39 2.37 -7.22 25.08
C LYS A 39 3.67 -8.03 25.19
N GLU A 40 3.77 -8.97 26.14
CA GLU A 40 4.95 -9.84 26.25
C GLU A 40 4.98 -10.96 25.20
N SER A 41 3.84 -11.34 24.62
CA SER A 41 3.72 -12.37 23.57
C SER A 41 3.68 -11.84 22.14
N GLU A 42 3.91 -10.53 21.94
CA GLU A 42 4.18 -9.95 20.62
C GLU A 42 5.62 -10.25 20.17
N GLU A 43 6.00 -11.54 20.17
CA GLU A 43 6.91 -12.00 19.14
C GLU A 43 6.18 -11.80 17.81
N LYS A 44 6.77 -10.95 16.95
CA LYS A 44 6.26 -10.63 15.62
C LYS A 44 6.02 -11.94 14.87
N LYS A 45 4.77 -12.43 14.90
CA LYS A 45 4.34 -13.56 14.07
C LYS A 45 4.49 -13.10 12.63
N GLY A 46 5.63 -13.46 12.02
CA GLY A 46 5.82 -13.29 10.60
C GLY A 46 4.66 -13.98 9.90
N ASN A 47 3.93 -13.25 9.06
CA ASN A 47 2.93 -13.86 8.20
C ASN A 47 3.63 -14.90 7.32
N VAL A 48 3.44 -16.18 7.67
CA VAL A 48 4.04 -17.35 6.99
C VAL A 48 3.45 -17.56 5.59
N PHE A 49 2.40 -16.83 5.23
CA PHE A 49 1.79 -16.87 3.90
C PHE A 49 2.02 -15.55 3.17
N ALA A 50 3.03 -15.56 2.31
CA ALA A 50 3.25 -14.66 1.19
C ALA A 50 3.42 -13.16 1.50
N THR A 51 4.65 -12.78 1.84
CA THR A 51 5.26 -11.61 1.20
C THR A 51 6.63 -12.02 0.69
N LYS A 52 6.73 -12.35 -0.61
CA LYS A 52 8.03 -12.19 -1.27
C LYS A 52 8.46 -10.76 -0.97
N PRO A 53 9.67 -10.50 -0.46
CA PRO A 53 10.14 -9.14 -0.34
C PRO A 53 10.10 -8.55 -1.74
N THR A 54 9.13 -7.67 -1.97
CA THR A 54 9.10 -6.82 -3.15
C THR A 54 10.32 -5.94 -3.01
N THR A 55 11.39 -6.42 -3.63
CA THR A 55 12.64 -5.73 -3.93
C THR A 55 12.53 -4.22 -3.77
N LYS A 56 13.43 -3.67 -2.95
CA LYS A 56 14.05 -2.32 -2.86
C LYS A 56 13.76 -1.27 -3.96
N ALA A 57 12.57 -1.23 -4.53
CA ALA A 57 12.14 -0.27 -5.52
C ALA A 57 11.37 0.78 -4.74
N ASN A 58 12.02 1.92 -4.53
CA ASN A 58 11.35 3.15 -4.09
C ASN A 58 11.01 3.92 -5.36
N PRO A 59 9.87 3.65 -6.05
CA PRO A 59 9.52 4.38 -7.24
C PRO A 59 9.31 5.85 -6.89
N LEU A 60 9.89 6.74 -7.70
CA LEU A 60 9.63 8.17 -7.59
C LEU A 60 8.19 8.44 -8.03
N PRO A 61 7.37 9.11 -7.20
CA PRO A 61 6.02 9.46 -7.59
C PRO A 61 6.05 10.54 -8.68
N ILE A 62 5.48 10.24 -9.84
CA ILE A 62 5.27 11.21 -10.92
C ILE A 62 3.86 11.78 -10.77
N ARG A 63 3.74 13.11 -10.80
CA ARG A 63 2.45 13.80 -10.77
C ARG A 63 2.03 14.11 -12.20
N PHE A 64 0.82 13.70 -12.55
CA PHE A 64 0.19 14.00 -13.83
C PHE A 64 -0.89 15.05 -13.65
N ALA A 65 -1.00 15.95 -14.62
CA ALA A 65 -2.14 16.82 -14.76
C ALA A 65 -3.38 16.02 -15.23
N GLY A 66 -4.58 16.58 -15.05
CA GLY A 66 -5.83 15.88 -15.36
C GLY A 66 -5.97 15.52 -16.84
N ASN A 67 -5.55 16.43 -17.71
CA ASN A 67 -5.50 16.24 -19.17
C ASN A 67 -4.50 15.15 -19.58
N GLU A 68 -3.33 15.06 -18.93
CA GLU A 68 -2.34 14.01 -19.21
C GLU A 68 -2.86 12.63 -18.83
N ARG A 69 -3.53 12.51 -17.68
CA ARG A 69 -4.17 11.25 -17.26
C ARG A 69 -5.29 10.84 -18.22
N ALA A 70 -6.11 11.80 -18.64
CA ALA A 70 -7.14 11.56 -19.65
C ALA A 70 -6.50 11.08 -20.97
N GLY A 71 -5.45 11.74 -21.44
CA GLY A 71 -4.71 11.36 -22.66
C GLY A 71 -4.10 9.96 -22.59
N LEU A 72 -3.55 9.56 -21.44
CA LEU A 72 -3.06 8.19 -21.23
C LEU A 72 -4.20 7.15 -21.27
N THR A 73 -5.34 7.50 -20.70
CA THR A 73 -6.53 6.62 -20.68
C THR A 73 -7.09 6.45 -22.09
N THR A 74 -7.24 7.54 -22.84
CA THR A 74 -7.73 7.50 -24.22
C THR A 74 -6.78 6.71 -25.10
N LEU A 75 -5.48 7.01 -25.07
CA LEU A 75 -4.48 6.25 -25.83
C LEU A 75 -4.52 4.76 -25.51
N GLY A 76 -4.64 4.39 -24.23
CA GLY A 76 -4.75 3.00 -23.82
C GLY A 76 -6.00 2.31 -24.36
N ASN A 77 -7.12 3.03 -24.50
CA ASN A 77 -8.34 2.51 -25.10
C ASN A 77 -8.23 2.43 -26.62
N ASP A 78 -7.65 3.45 -27.26
CA ASP A 78 -7.48 3.53 -28.71
C ASP A 78 -6.60 2.36 -29.21
N ILE A 79 -5.50 2.06 -28.51
CA ILE A 79 -4.66 0.90 -28.85
C ILE A 79 -5.46 -0.41 -28.75
N LYS A 80 -6.32 -0.55 -27.73
CA LYS A 80 -7.15 -1.74 -27.57
C LYS A 80 -8.23 -1.84 -28.65
N SER A 81 -8.84 -0.73 -29.05
CA SER A 81 -9.88 -0.74 -30.06
C SER A 81 -9.34 -0.91 -31.48
N GLU A 82 -8.20 -0.30 -31.79
CA GLU A 82 -7.66 -0.24 -33.15
C GLU A 82 -6.71 -1.41 -33.45
N ASN A 83 -6.03 -1.96 -32.44
CA ASN A 83 -4.94 -2.92 -32.64
C ASN A 83 -5.06 -4.16 -31.73
N MET A 84 -6.28 -4.58 -31.38
CA MET A 84 -6.52 -5.68 -30.42
C MET A 84 -5.77 -6.97 -30.79
N GLU A 85 -5.75 -7.35 -32.06
CA GLU A 85 -5.05 -8.56 -32.53
C GLU A 85 -3.55 -8.51 -32.21
N LEU A 86 -2.89 -7.40 -32.55
CA LEU A 86 -1.48 -7.18 -32.25
C LEU A 86 -1.21 -7.20 -30.73
N VAL A 87 -2.13 -6.64 -29.94
CA VAL A 87 -2.03 -6.62 -28.48
C VAL A 87 -2.09 -8.04 -27.92
N ILE A 88 -3.01 -8.87 -28.40
CA ILE A 88 -3.13 -10.26 -27.96
C ILE A 88 -1.91 -11.06 -28.41
N ASP A 89 -1.44 -10.89 -29.64
CA ASP A 89 -0.30 -11.64 -30.17
C ASP A 89 1.01 -11.31 -29.44
N GLN A 90 1.26 -10.02 -29.17
CA GLN A 90 2.53 -9.57 -28.59
C GLN A 90 2.52 -9.55 -27.06
N LEU A 91 1.38 -9.22 -26.44
CA LEU A 91 1.28 -9.03 -24.99
C LEU A 91 0.44 -10.13 -24.31
N GLY A 92 -0.27 -10.97 -25.05
CA GLY A 92 -1.09 -12.06 -24.54
C GLY A 92 -2.46 -11.64 -23.97
N SER A 93 -2.64 -10.37 -23.60
CA SER A 93 -3.90 -9.86 -23.08
C SER A 93 -4.02 -8.34 -23.15
N GLU A 94 -5.23 -7.83 -23.40
CA GLU A 94 -5.55 -6.40 -23.29
C GLU A 94 -5.26 -5.80 -21.91
N ARG A 95 -5.25 -6.62 -20.85
CA ARG A 95 -4.97 -6.20 -19.47
C ARG A 95 -3.52 -5.75 -19.30
N GLU A 96 -2.66 -6.13 -20.25
CA GLU A 96 -1.29 -5.69 -20.29
C GLU A 96 -1.14 -4.23 -20.71
N ILE A 97 -2.20 -3.59 -21.21
CA ILE A 97 -2.21 -2.15 -21.47
C ILE A 97 -2.84 -1.41 -20.29
N ASN A 98 -1.99 -0.72 -19.53
CA ASN A 98 -2.36 0.16 -18.42
C ASN A 98 -1.40 1.37 -18.32
N GLU A 99 -1.81 2.41 -17.58
CA GLU A 99 -1.06 3.67 -17.45
C GLU A 99 0.40 3.45 -17.03
N THR A 100 0.66 2.54 -16.09
CA THR A 100 2.02 2.29 -15.59
C THR A 100 2.92 1.73 -16.69
N LYS A 101 2.41 0.80 -17.50
CA LYS A 101 3.15 0.20 -18.60
C LYS A 101 3.30 1.17 -19.78
N LEU A 102 2.29 1.99 -20.06
CA LEU A 102 2.37 3.06 -21.07
C LEU A 102 3.46 4.08 -20.73
N VAL A 103 3.52 4.55 -19.48
CA VAL A 103 4.57 5.49 -19.05
C VAL A 103 5.95 4.84 -19.14
N ARG A 104 6.09 3.57 -18.75
CA ARG A 104 7.36 2.84 -18.89
C ARG A 104 7.75 2.63 -20.36
N ALA A 105 6.79 2.36 -21.24
CA ALA A 105 7.01 2.25 -22.67
C ALA A 105 7.46 3.59 -23.26
N ALA A 106 6.84 4.71 -22.86
CA ALA A 106 7.27 6.04 -23.26
C ALA A 106 8.73 6.31 -22.87
N VAL A 107 9.14 5.97 -21.64
CA VAL A 107 10.54 6.09 -21.21
C VAL A 107 11.50 5.24 -22.06
N TYR A 108 11.07 4.07 -22.50
CA TYR A 108 11.86 3.23 -23.41
C TYR A 108 11.99 3.87 -24.80
N LEU A 109 10.88 4.39 -25.33
CA LEU A 109 10.82 5.07 -26.63
C LEU A 109 11.64 6.37 -26.66
N LEU A 110 11.73 7.10 -25.55
CA LEU A 110 12.58 8.29 -25.46
C LEU A 110 14.04 8.03 -25.84
N ARG A 111 14.54 6.80 -25.65
CA ARG A 111 15.92 6.44 -26.04
C ARG A 111 16.12 6.32 -27.56
N GLN A 112 15.04 6.22 -28.31
CA GLN A 112 15.05 6.07 -29.77
C GLN A 112 14.95 7.43 -30.49
N HIS A 113 14.61 8.49 -29.75
CA HIS A 113 14.48 9.85 -30.27
C HIS A 113 15.76 10.66 -30.10
N SER A 114 15.93 11.67 -30.96
CA SER A 114 17.05 12.59 -30.85
C SER A 114 16.89 13.54 -29.65
N HIS A 115 18.00 14.08 -29.16
CA HIS A 115 17.93 15.07 -28.08
C HIS A 115 17.13 16.32 -28.48
N GLU A 116 17.17 16.74 -29.75
CA GLU A 116 16.42 17.89 -30.24
C GLU A 116 14.90 17.65 -30.14
N GLU A 117 14.42 16.51 -30.62
CA GLU A 117 13.00 16.12 -30.52
C GLU A 117 12.52 16.06 -29.06
N ILE A 118 13.36 15.52 -28.17
CA ILE A 118 13.04 15.43 -26.74
C ILE A 118 12.95 16.83 -26.12
N ILE A 119 13.90 17.72 -26.43
CA ILE A 119 13.90 19.09 -25.91
C ILE A 119 12.67 19.87 -26.40
N ASP A 120 12.29 19.71 -27.66
CA ASP A 120 11.09 20.33 -28.21
C ASP A 120 9.81 19.80 -27.55
N ALA A 121 9.73 18.49 -27.30
CA ALA A 121 8.62 17.90 -26.55
C ALA A 121 8.55 18.46 -25.11
N ILE A 122 9.69 18.57 -24.42
CA ILE A 122 9.75 19.17 -23.07
C ILE A 122 9.27 20.63 -23.09
N LYS A 123 9.64 21.40 -24.13
CA LYS A 123 9.17 22.78 -24.29
C LYS A 123 7.65 22.85 -24.39
N GLN A 124 7.02 21.95 -25.16
CA GLN A 124 5.57 21.87 -25.27
C GLN A 124 4.90 21.48 -23.95
N VAL A 125 5.43 20.48 -23.24
CA VAL A 125 4.92 20.08 -21.92
C VAL A 125 4.99 21.25 -20.95
N LYS A 126 6.11 21.97 -20.90
CA LYS A 126 6.28 23.15 -20.04
C LYS A 126 5.22 24.22 -20.31
N LEU A 127 4.89 24.48 -21.58
CA LEU A 127 3.84 25.44 -21.95
C LEU A 127 2.46 24.96 -21.49
N ASN A 128 2.19 23.66 -21.61
CA ASN A 128 0.91 23.07 -21.21
C ASN A 128 0.72 23.03 -19.68
N MET A 129 1.81 23.02 -18.90
CA MET A 129 1.78 23.04 -17.44
C MET A 129 1.52 24.45 -16.84
N ILE A 130 1.72 25.53 -17.61
CA ILE A 130 1.64 26.92 -17.11
C ILE A 130 0.22 27.52 -17.32
N ARG A 131 -0.79 26.71 -17.66
CA ARG A 131 -2.18 27.18 -17.80
C ARG A 131 -2.99 27.03 -16.52
#